data_AF-A0A935PPR7-F1
#
_entry.id   AF-A0A935PPR7-F1
#
_cell.length_a   1.000
_cell.length_b   1.000
_cell.length_c   1.000
_cell.angle_alpha   90.00
_cell.angle_beta   90.00
_cell.angle_gamma   90.00
#
_symmetry.space_group_name_H-M   'P 1'
#
loop_
_entity.id
_entity.type
_entity.pdbx_description
1 polymer ?
#
loop_
_entity_poly.entity_id
_entity_poly.type
_entity_poly.pdbx_seq_one_letter_code
_entity_poly.pdbx_strand_id
1 'polypeptide(L)'
;MDMPAPIDTRFAGRDALNAAFWDLGLRFQWDPATWNVLVELENLEDQIAYYLRHWQPHLLGVYEPTFLARLVATRLAQPGTHRTGMEAYSGDA
;
A
#
# COMPACT_ATOMS: atom_id res chain seq x y z
N MET A 1 3.60 9.28 -22.73
CA MET A 1 3.87 8.42 -21.57
C MET A 1 2.93 8.88 -20.47
N ASP A 2 1.88 8.12 -20.20
CA ASP A 2 1.00 8.37 -19.07
C ASP A 2 1.80 8.01 -17.80
N MET A 3 2.48 9.00 -17.21
CA MET A 3 3.04 8.82 -15.88
C MET A 3 1.85 8.83 -14.93
N PRO A 4 1.52 7.71 -14.26
CA PRO A 4 0.46 7.74 -13.26
C PRO A 4 0.83 8.83 -12.25
N ALA A 5 -0.11 9.74 -12.00
CA ALA A 5 0.10 10.84 -11.07
C ALA A 5 0.65 10.29 -9.75
N PRO A 6 1.60 10.98 -9.11
CA PRO A 6 2.11 10.57 -7.81
C PRO A 6 0.94 10.29 -6.86
N ILE A 7 1.05 9.15 -6.18
CA ILE A 7 -0.04 8.64 -5.36
C ILE A 7 0.01 9.37 -4.03
N ASP A 8 -1.01 10.19 -3.84
CA ASP A 8 -1.13 11.05 -2.70
C ASP A 8 -1.60 10.24 -1.48
N THR A 9 -0.63 9.71 -0.75
CA THR A 9 -0.82 8.78 0.38
C THR A 9 -1.45 9.43 1.59
N ARG A 10 -1.42 10.76 1.67
CA ARG A 10 -2.02 11.52 2.78
C ARG A 10 -3.52 11.25 2.93
N PHE A 11 -4.17 10.76 1.88
CA PHE A 11 -5.60 10.44 1.88
C PHE A 11 -5.91 8.96 2.19
N ALA A 12 -5.00 8.03 1.92
CA ALA A 12 -5.25 6.60 2.12
C ALA A 12 -5.20 6.23 3.62
N GLY A 13 -4.32 6.89 4.38
CA GLY A 13 -4.09 6.59 5.79
C GLY A 13 -3.30 5.28 6.00
N ARG A 14 -2.59 5.21 7.13
CA ARG A 14 -1.69 4.10 7.49
C ARG A 14 -2.35 2.72 7.40
N ASP A 15 -3.56 2.58 7.94
CA ASP A 15 -4.23 1.28 8.03
C ASP A 15 -4.68 0.75 6.66
N ALA A 16 -5.10 1.63 5.74
CA ALA A 16 -5.42 1.22 4.37
C ALA A 16 -4.17 0.82 3.59
N LEU A 17 -3.06 1.53 3.79
CA LEU A 17 -1.77 1.17 3.21
C LEU A 17 -1.27 -0.18 3.73
N ASN A 18 -1.32 -0.39 5.06
CA ASN A 18 -1.02 -1.69 5.66
C ASN A 18 -1.91 -2.78 5.07
N ALA A 19 -3.23 -2.58 4.99
CA ALA A 19 -4.14 -3.55 4.37
C ALA A 19 -3.79 -3.86 2.91
N ALA A 20 -3.42 -2.86 2.11
CA ALA A 20 -2.98 -3.05 0.74
C ALA A 20 -1.65 -3.83 0.65
N PHE A 21 -0.70 -3.60 1.55
CA PHE A 21 0.51 -4.41 1.63
C PHE A 21 0.18 -5.88 1.93
N TRP A 22 -0.69 -6.13 2.90
CA TRP A 22 -1.14 -7.48 3.26
C TRP A 22 -1.83 -8.21 2.11
N ASP A 23 -2.72 -7.53 1.36
CA ASP A 23 -3.38 -8.09 0.18
C ASP A 23 -2.38 -8.46 -0.93
N LEU A 24 -1.30 -7.69 -1.07
CA LEU A 24 -0.21 -7.95 -1.99
C LEU A 24 0.77 -9.03 -1.49
N GLY A 25 0.55 -9.58 -0.30
CA GLY A 25 1.47 -10.51 0.35
C GLY A 25 2.76 -9.86 0.87
N LEU A 26 2.84 -8.53 0.85
CA LEU A 26 3.94 -7.76 1.43
C LEU A 26 3.74 -7.72 2.95
N ARG A 27 4.73 -8.19 3.71
CA ARG A 27 4.71 -8.18 5.18
C ARG A 27 5.13 -6.84 5.76
N PHE A 28 4.79 -5.75 5.09
CA PHE A 28 5.08 -4.41 5.57
C PHE A 28 4.03 -4.01 6.59
N GLN A 29 4.50 -3.64 7.77
CA GLN A 29 3.65 -3.08 8.81
C GLN A 29 4.26 -1.75 9.22
N TRP A 30 3.64 -0.66 8.79
CA TRP A 30 4.02 0.67 9.24
C TRP A 30 3.38 0.93 10.59
N ASP A 31 4.21 1.01 11.63
CA ASP A 31 3.82 1.44 12.97
C ASP A 31 3.54 2.96 12.99
N PRO A 32 2.77 3.46 13.97
CA PRO A 32 2.46 4.90 14.06
C PRO A 32 3.71 5.80 14.13
N ALA A 33 4.78 5.35 14.78
CA ALA A 33 6.03 6.09 14.84
C ALA A 33 6.69 6.22 13.46
N THR A 34 6.72 5.12 12.69
CA THR A 34 7.22 5.09 11.32
C THR A 34 6.35 5.93 10.40
N TRP A 35 5.02 5.81 10.52
CA TRP A 35 4.05 6.57 9.74
C TRP A 35 4.20 8.08 9.93
N ASN A 36 4.44 8.57 11.15
CA ASN A 36 4.65 10.00 11.39
C ASN A 36 5.87 10.57 10.64
N VAL A 37 6.87 9.75 10.33
CA VAL A 37 8.02 10.18 9.52
C VAL A 37 7.70 10.08 8.03
N LEU A 38 7.00 9.02 7.63
CA LEU A 38 6.67 8.76 6.22
C LEU A 38 5.60 9.70 5.69
N VAL A 39 4.61 10.10 6.50
CA VAL A 39 3.52 10.98 6.07
C VAL A 39 3.98 12.38 5.65
N GLU A 40 5.16 12.80 6.11
CA GLU A 40 5.80 14.06 5.70
C GLU A 40 6.35 14.01 4.26
N LEU A 41 6.50 12.81 3.69
CA LEU A 41 6.93 12.62 2.31
C LEU A 41 5.72 12.70 1.36
N GLU A 42 5.89 13.43 0.26
CA GLU A 42 4.81 13.78 -0.68
C GLU A 42 4.22 12.55 -1.39
N ASN A 43 5.04 11.52 -1.67
CA ASN A 43 4.66 10.42 -2.54
C ASN A 43 4.86 9.06 -1.88
N LEU A 44 4.00 8.09 -2.24
CA LEU A 44 4.14 6.70 -1.80
C LEU A 44 5.49 6.07 -2.15
N GLU A 45 6.04 6.45 -3.30
CA GLU A 45 7.34 5.98 -3.76
C GLU A 45 8.46 6.38 -2.80
N ASP A 46 8.53 7.66 -2.44
CA ASP A 46 9.51 8.16 -1.48
C ASP A 46 9.35 7.50 -0.11
N GLN A 47 8.10 7.27 0.32
CA GLN A 47 7.81 6.57 1.57
C GLN A 47 8.33 5.14 1.57
N ILE A 48 8.01 4.38 0.52
CA ILE A 48 8.46 2.99 0.39
C ILE A 48 9.98 2.95 0.22
N ALA A 49 10.57 3.83 -0.59
CA ALA A 49 12.01 3.88 -0.80
C ALA A 49 12.76 4.20 0.50
N TYR A 50 12.29 5.19 1.27
CA TYR A 50 12.84 5.52 2.57
C TYR A 50 12.70 4.34 3.54
N TYR A 51 11.54 3.70 3.56
CA TYR A 51 11.29 2.55 4.43
C TYR A 51 12.21 1.37 4.12
N LEU A 52 12.32 1.00 2.84
CA LEU A 52 13.19 -0.09 2.42
C LEU A 52 14.65 0.22 2.71
N ARG A 53 15.12 1.45 2.47
CA ARG A 53 16.51 1.84 2.77
C ARG A 53 16.85 1.73 4.25
N HIS A 54 15.92 2.10 5.13
CA HIS A 54 16.20 2.15 6.57
C HIS A 54 15.98 0.80 7.27
N TRP A 55 14.93 0.07 6.92
CA TRP A 55 14.54 -1.16 7.64
C TRP A 55 14.80 -2.44 6.86
N GLN A 56 14.72 -2.43 5.53
CA GLN A 56 14.78 -3.65 4.70
C GLN A 56 15.64 -3.46 3.43
N PRO A 57 16.92 -3.05 3.55
CA PRO A 57 17.73 -2.66 2.38
C PRO A 57 17.97 -3.83 1.41
N HIS A 58 17.86 -5.07 1.89
CA HIS A 58 17.98 -6.27 1.06
C HIS A 58 16.83 -6.40 0.03
N LEU A 59 15.66 -5.81 0.29
CA LEU A 59 14.54 -5.82 -0.66
C LEU A 59 14.77 -4.87 -1.84
N LEU A 60 15.63 -3.84 -1.69
CA LEU A 60 15.96 -2.93 -2.80
C LEU A 60 16.70 -3.62 -3.95
N GLY A 61 17.32 -4.79 -3.70
CA GLY A 61 17.93 -5.60 -4.76
C GLY A 61 16.93 -6.49 -5.52
N VAL A 62 15.70 -6.62 -5.03
CA VAL A 62 14.68 -7.54 -5.57
C VAL A 62 13.47 -6.76 -6.10
N TYR A 63 13.09 -5.67 -5.42
CA TYR A 63 11.94 -4.86 -5.75
C TYR A 63 12.33 -3.40 -5.91
N GLU A 64 12.00 -2.85 -7.09
CA GLU A 64 12.09 -1.43 -7.35
C GLU A 64 11.03 -0.66 -6.52
N PRO A 65 11.40 0.41 -5.80
CA PRO A 65 10.45 1.20 -5.00
C PRO A 65 9.30 1.76 -5.83
N THR A 66 9.60 2.22 -7.06
CA THR A 66 8.64 2.71 -8.05
C THR A 66 7.58 1.65 -8.38
N PHE A 67 8.00 0.39 -8.53
CA PHE A 67 7.11 -0.73 -8.83
C PHE A 67 6.17 -1.04 -7.66
N LEU A 68 6.73 -1.12 -6.43
CA LEU A 68 5.93 -1.37 -5.22
C LEU A 68 4.90 -0.27 -4.99
N ALA A 69 5.28 0.99 -5.16
CA ALA A 69 4.36 2.13 -5.02
C ALA A 69 3.19 2.03 -6.01
N ARG A 70 3.47 1.73 -7.28
CA ARG A 70 2.42 1.54 -8.30
C ARG A 70 1.51 0.36 -8.00
N LEU A 71 2.07 -0.75 -7.51
CA LEU A 71 1.31 -1.94 -7.17
C LEU A 71 0.33 -1.68 -6.02
N VAL A 72 0.82 -1.03 -4.96
CA VAL A 72 0.02 -0.64 -3.78
C VAL A 72 -1.04 0.38 -4.17
N ALA A 73 -0.70 1.36 -4.98
CA ALA A 73 -1.65 2.34 -5.49
C ALA A 73 -2.75 1.72 -6.35
N THR A 74 -2.37 0.78 -7.21
CA THR A 74 -3.30 0.01 -8.03
C THR A 74 -4.23 -0.82 -7.16
N ARG A 75 -3.75 -1.31 -6.01
CA ARG A 75 -4.61 -1.96 -5.00
C ARG A 75 -5.49 -1.01 -4.22
N LEU A 76 -5.05 0.19 -3.90
CA LEU A 76 -5.89 1.20 -3.24
C LEU A 76 -6.99 1.74 -4.17
N ALA A 77 -6.68 1.87 -5.47
CA ALA A 77 -7.64 2.29 -6.49
C ALA A 77 -8.66 1.19 -6.82
N GLN A 78 -8.32 -0.08 -6.57
CA GLN A 78 -9.26 -1.20 -6.66
C GLN A 78 -9.91 -1.39 -5.28
N PRO A 79 -11.18 -1.01 -5.06
CA PRO A 79 -11.85 -1.37 -3.82
C PRO A 79 -11.77 -2.89 -3.66
N GLY A 80 -11.05 -3.35 -2.64
CA GLY A 80 -10.71 -4.74 -2.47
C GLY A 80 -11.94 -5.63 -2.62
N THR A 81 -11.83 -6.64 -3.48
CA THR A 81 -12.82 -7.72 -3.69
C THR A 81 -13.14 -8.51 -2.41
N HIS A 82 -12.55 -8.18 -1.26
CA HIS A 82 -12.92 -8.71 0.05
C HIS A 82 -14.25 -8.17 0.64
N ARG A 83 -15.17 -7.67 -0.20
CA ARG A 83 -16.58 -7.44 0.17
C ARG A 83 -17.60 -8.09 -0.79
N THR A 84 -17.19 -9.05 -1.62
CA THR A 84 -18.14 -9.82 -2.44
C THR A 84 -17.99 -11.31 -2.10
N GLY A 85 -18.77 -11.75 -1.11
CA GLY A 85 -18.75 -13.14 -0.63
C GLY A 85 -19.66 -13.44 0.56
N MET A 86 -20.31 -12.44 1.17
CA MET A 86 -21.35 -12.63 2.20
C MET A 86 -22.76 -12.24 1.71
N GLU A 87 -22.99 -12.15 0.40
CA GLU A 87 -24.31 -11.94 -0.21
C GLU A 87 -24.72 -13.19 -1.01
N ALA A 88 -24.83 -14.35 -0.34
CA ALA A 88 -25.42 -15.55 -0.97
C ALA A 88 -26.04 -16.54 0.04
N TYR A 89 -26.41 -16.08 1.24
CA TYR A 89 -27.16 -16.89 2.21
C TYR A 89 -28.23 -16.05 2.91
N SER A 90 -29.14 -15.47 2.14
CA SER A 90 -30.50 -15.25 2.64
C SER A 90 -31.38 -16.19 1.85
N GLY A 91 -31.47 -17.41 2.38
CA GLY A 91 -32.39 -18.43 1.89
C GLY A 91 -33.81 -17.96 2.05
N ASP A 92 -34.55 -18.15 0.97
CA ASP A 92 -35.98 -18.38 0.94
C ASP A 92 -36.43 -19.26 2.13
N ALA A 93 -37.33 -18.70 2.96
CA ALA A 93 -38.18 -19.41 3.89
C ALA A 93 -39.41 -18.55 4.23
#